data_AF-A0A067RV95-F1
#
_entry.id   AF-A0A067RV95-F1
#
_cell.length_a   1.000
_cell.length_b   1.000
_cell.length_c   1.000
_cell.angle_alpha   90.00
_cell.angle_beta   90.00
_cell.angle_gamma   90.00
#
_symmetry.space_group_name_H-M   'P 1'
#
loop_
_entity.id
_entity.type
_entity.pdbx_description
1 polymer ?
#
loop_
_entity_poly.entity_id
_entity_poly.type
_entity_poly.pdbx_seq_one_letter_code
_entity_poly.pdbx_strand_id
1 'polypeptide(L)'
;MKFTSNKIQNLVAFLWDDQSLGQTVRNEGDEFSKGQDMCPLSTKLCDPGNSEEIYYGVNIPSDAVLESDDTLHVYNDKSEALTIMKKYKEARLKSFKTRQEAMEFAVQAPEIVVPLSVLTENLETSSPVIGEKPSPFRAPKSQDLVWLRKVIECGDAHTFRNTIWDNPRYLVSSGDTPAILQEGSRYNAMHVAAKACDAQICDLILQTVSNVAFIQLLYGDDDAANCQDRARILLDLYLNTPDKALNETPIHFAVKLGAVSVVDVLVSYPQCDRHARNKYGQTPRDVICSRVSSPDESLRQKLSNLLDDMFYVPVLRSEDNSVQPTVGDPFSPACPLVGNKLFLHMYSLCRVLSRNLN
;
A
#
# COMPACT_ATOMS: atom_id res chain seq x y z
N MET A 1 -45.76 -37.99 10.03
CA MET A 1 -44.70 -37.19 10.68
C MET A 1 -43.83 -36.56 9.61
N LYS A 2 -44.06 -35.29 9.33
CA LYS A 2 -43.25 -34.44 8.45
C LYS A 2 -43.01 -33.14 9.22
N PHE A 3 -41.76 -32.72 9.34
CA PHE A 3 -41.42 -31.32 9.56
C PHE A 3 -40.25 -30.97 8.66
N THR A 4 -40.50 -29.97 7.83
CA THR A 4 -39.59 -29.35 6.87
C THR A 4 -39.14 -27.99 7.41
N SER A 5 -37.96 -27.55 6.95
CA SER A 5 -37.65 -26.18 6.52
C SER A 5 -36.89 -25.22 7.47
N ASN A 6 -35.83 -24.66 6.89
CA ASN A 6 -35.31 -23.29 7.02
C ASN A 6 -34.72 -22.81 8.36
N LYS A 7 -33.38 -22.90 8.46
CA LYS A 7 -32.58 -21.98 9.30
C LYS A 7 -31.08 -21.92 8.92
N ILE A 8 -30.76 -21.69 7.64
CA ILE A 8 -29.42 -21.26 7.24
C ILE A 8 -29.57 -20.21 6.13
N GLN A 9 -29.90 -18.97 6.50
CA GLN A 9 -29.79 -17.83 5.56
C GLN A 9 -29.73 -16.42 6.20
N ASN A 10 -29.41 -16.27 7.49
CA ASN A 10 -29.32 -14.94 8.12
C ASN A 10 -28.06 -14.77 8.99
N LEU A 11 -26.88 -14.71 8.37
CA LEU A 11 -25.66 -14.25 9.06
C LEU A 11 -24.69 -13.42 8.21
N VAL A 12 -25.18 -12.77 7.14
CA VAL A 12 -24.32 -11.93 6.24
C VAL A 12 -24.81 -10.48 6.12
N ALA A 13 -25.81 -10.05 6.89
CA ALA A 13 -26.46 -8.75 6.69
C ALA A 13 -26.19 -7.66 7.75
N PHE A 14 -25.13 -7.76 8.57
CA PHE A 14 -24.93 -6.81 9.70
C PHE A 14 -23.64 -5.95 9.64
N LEU A 15 -23.02 -5.81 8.47
CA LEU A 15 -21.77 -5.03 8.34
C LEU A 15 -21.82 -3.83 7.38
N TRP A 16 -22.99 -3.38 6.95
CA TRP A 16 -23.13 -2.11 6.24
C TRP A 16 -24.36 -1.37 6.72
N ASP A 17 -24.15 -0.36 7.57
CA ASP A 17 -25.06 0.78 7.65
C ASP A 17 -24.31 1.98 8.26
N ASP A 18 -23.89 2.90 7.39
CA ASP A 18 -23.77 4.32 7.73
C ASP A 18 -23.78 5.15 6.44
N GLN A 19 -24.97 5.56 6.00
CA GLN A 19 -25.16 6.66 5.05
C GLN A 19 -25.97 7.76 5.74
N SER A 20 -25.32 8.91 5.90
CA SER A 20 -25.92 10.14 6.38
C SER A 20 -26.82 10.79 5.32
N LEU A 21 -28.09 10.97 5.69
CA LEU A 21 -28.99 12.10 5.47
C LEU A 21 -28.75 13.06 4.27
N GLY A 22 -29.74 13.10 3.38
CA GLY A 22 -30.03 14.20 2.46
C GLY A 22 -31.49 14.15 2.00
N GLN A 23 -32.32 15.04 2.53
CA GLN A 23 -33.77 15.13 2.30
C GLN A 23 -34.14 15.71 0.92
N THR A 24 -35.06 15.01 0.24
CA THR A 24 -36.22 15.47 -0.55
C THR A 24 -36.19 16.82 -1.29
N VAL A 25 -36.38 16.76 -2.61
CA VAL A 25 -37.40 17.56 -3.34
C VAL A 25 -38.05 16.68 -4.41
N ARG A 26 -39.39 16.65 -4.42
CA ARG A 26 -40.27 15.99 -5.40
C ARG A 26 -40.43 16.87 -6.65
N ASN A 27 -40.64 16.28 -7.81
CA ASN A 27 -41.72 16.64 -8.73
C ASN A 27 -41.94 15.55 -9.81
N GLU A 28 -43.21 15.35 -10.12
CA GLU A 28 -43.83 14.34 -11.00
C GLU A 28 -44.06 14.87 -12.44
N GLY A 29 -44.39 13.96 -13.37
CA GLY A 29 -45.03 14.19 -14.68
C GLY A 29 -44.04 14.43 -15.83
N ASP A 30 -44.17 13.91 -17.06
CA ASP A 30 -45.32 13.35 -17.78
C ASP A 30 -44.87 12.50 -19.00
N GLU A 31 -45.87 11.86 -19.61
CA GLU A 31 -45.94 10.76 -20.58
C GLU A 31 -45.50 10.99 -22.05
N PHE A 32 -45.20 9.85 -22.71
CA PHE A 32 -45.53 9.42 -24.10
C PHE A 32 -45.23 10.30 -25.36
N SER A 33 -44.41 9.77 -26.30
CA SER A 33 -44.84 9.21 -27.62
C SER A 33 -43.77 9.18 -28.74
N LYS A 34 -43.85 8.11 -29.53
CA LYS A 34 -43.21 7.67 -30.81
C LYS A 34 -42.78 8.69 -31.88
N GLY A 35 -41.75 8.28 -32.67
CA GLY A 35 -41.51 8.64 -34.09
C GLY A 35 -40.01 8.62 -34.45
N GLN A 36 -39.46 7.55 -35.05
CA GLN A 36 -39.19 7.34 -36.49
C GLN A 36 -38.32 8.39 -37.22
N ASP A 37 -37.19 7.87 -37.72
CA ASP A 37 -36.51 8.18 -38.99
C ASP A 37 -35.55 9.37 -39.18
N MET A 38 -34.39 8.98 -39.74
CA MET A 38 -33.58 9.64 -40.78
C MET A 38 -32.58 10.74 -40.37
N CYS A 39 -31.31 10.40 -40.59
CA CYS A 39 -30.23 11.36 -40.80
C CYS A 39 -30.57 12.31 -41.97
N PRO A 40 -30.15 13.57 -41.85
CA PRO A 40 -29.37 14.13 -42.94
C PRO A 40 -28.13 14.90 -42.46
N LEU A 41 -27.14 14.92 -43.34
CA LEU A 41 -26.03 15.86 -43.39
C LEU A 41 -26.48 17.27 -42.99
N SER A 42 -25.75 17.89 -42.05
CA SER A 42 -25.87 19.33 -41.80
C SER A 42 -24.57 20.04 -42.13
N THR A 43 -24.67 20.84 -43.17
CA THR A 43 -23.79 21.92 -43.58
C THR A 43 -23.59 22.91 -42.43
N LYS A 44 -22.37 23.46 -42.33
CA LYS A 44 -21.97 24.51 -41.40
C LYS A 44 -22.99 25.64 -41.30
N LEU A 45 -23.33 26.01 -40.06
CA LEU A 45 -23.55 27.40 -39.63
C LEU A 45 -22.96 27.55 -38.23
N CYS A 46 -22.11 28.58 -38.08
CA CYS A 46 -21.34 28.89 -36.90
C CYS A 46 -22.23 29.50 -35.80
N ASP A 47 -21.92 29.15 -34.54
CA ASP A 47 -22.09 30.07 -33.41
C ASP A 47 -20.76 30.16 -32.64
N PRO A 48 -20.32 31.37 -32.21
CA PRO A 48 -19.02 31.61 -31.62
C PRO A 48 -19.08 31.45 -30.10
N GLY A 49 -18.41 30.43 -29.57
CA GLY A 49 -18.42 30.14 -28.13
C GLY A 49 -17.20 29.35 -27.68
N ASN A 50 -16.08 30.07 -27.54
CA ASN A 50 -14.91 29.71 -26.72
C ASN A 50 -14.40 28.26 -26.82
N SER A 51 -13.80 27.91 -27.96
CA SER A 51 -12.81 26.83 -27.99
C SER A 51 -11.47 27.44 -27.62
N GLU A 52 -10.93 27.10 -26.45
CA GLU A 52 -9.53 27.43 -26.14
C GLU A 52 -8.66 26.78 -27.23
N GLU A 53 -8.00 27.60 -28.04
CA GLU A 53 -7.14 27.12 -29.13
C GLU A 53 -5.86 26.54 -28.49
N ILE A 54 -5.72 25.21 -28.53
CA ILE A 54 -4.60 24.49 -27.90
C ILE A 54 -3.53 24.22 -28.96
N TYR A 55 -2.30 24.64 -28.66
CA TYR A 55 -1.12 24.46 -29.50
C TYR A 55 -0.23 23.36 -28.93
N TYR A 56 0.35 22.53 -29.78
CA TYR A 56 1.18 21.39 -29.40
C TYR A 56 2.61 21.59 -29.88
N GLY A 57 3.55 21.73 -28.93
CA GLY A 57 4.99 21.80 -29.23
C GLY A 57 5.64 20.42 -29.12
N VAL A 58 6.41 20.02 -30.14
CA VAL A 58 7.21 18.79 -30.14
C VAL A 58 8.69 19.16 -30.11
N ASN A 59 9.38 18.76 -29.05
CA ASN A 59 10.81 18.95 -28.89
C ASN A 59 11.54 17.66 -29.29
N ILE A 60 12.45 17.74 -30.24
CA ILE A 60 13.25 16.61 -30.73
C ILE A 60 14.70 16.83 -30.28
N PRO A 61 15.31 15.92 -29.47
CA PRO A 61 16.68 16.07 -29.03
C PRO A 61 17.66 16.08 -30.22
N SER A 62 18.65 16.98 -30.19
CA SER A 62 19.58 17.22 -31.31
C SER A 62 20.44 16.02 -31.72
N ASP A 63 20.53 14.96 -30.92
CA ASP A 63 21.27 13.73 -31.27
C ASP A 63 20.55 12.84 -32.31
N ALA A 64 19.29 13.15 -32.66
CA ALA A 64 18.50 12.36 -33.62
C ALA A 64 18.39 12.98 -35.03
N VAL A 65 19.02 14.12 -35.30
CA VAL A 65 18.87 14.87 -36.56
C VAL A 65 20.13 14.72 -37.42
N LEU A 66 20.16 13.73 -38.32
CA LEU A 66 21.24 13.59 -39.31
C LEU A 66 21.00 14.39 -40.61
N GLU A 67 19.87 15.07 -40.77
CA GLU A 67 19.61 15.89 -41.96
C GLU A 67 18.92 17.20 -41.56
N SER A 68 19.45 18.28 -42.10
CA SER A 68 19.09 19.68 -41.90
C SER A 68 17.64 19.98 -42.30
N ASP A 69 16.71 19.83 -41.37
CA ASP A 69 15.42 20.51 -41.43
C ASP A 69 15.25 21.30 -40.12
N ASP A 70 15.59 22.59 -40.18
CA ASP A 70 15.42 23.59 -39.11
C ASP A 70 13.93 23.94 -38.97
N THR A 71 13.10 22.90 -38.88
CA THR A 71 11.64 22.98 -38.88
C THR A 71 11.16 23.01 -37.43
N LEU A 72 10.53 24.11 -37.08
CA LEU A 72 9.90 24.29 -35.77
C LEU A 72 8.65 23.40 -35.71
N HIS A 73 8.66 22.38 -34.85
CA HIS A 73 7.58 21.40 -34.78
C HIS A 73 6.44 21.85 -33.84
N VAL A 74 5.60 22.77 -34.32
CA VAL A 74 4.41 23.27 -33.60
C VAL A 74 3.14 22.96 -34.39
N TYR A 75 2.19 22.28 -33.76
CA TYR A 75 0.96 21.78 -34.39
C TYR A 75 -0.28 22.31 -33.69
N ASN A 76 -1.34 22.54 -34.46
CA ASN A 76 -2.67 22.88 -33.91
C ASN A 76 -3.54 21.64 -33.76
N ASP A 77 -3.16 20.53 -34.41
CA ASP A 77 -3.84 19.25 -34.27
C ASP A 77 -2.98 18.22 -33.51
N LYS A 78 -3.62 17.54 -32.56
CA LYS A 78 -2.96 16.56 -31.70
C LYS A 78 -2.49 15.33 -32.48
N SER A 79 -3.19 14.97 -33.56
CA SER A 79 -2.87 13.76 -34.32
C SER A 79 -1.58 13.91 -35.15
N GLU A 80 -1.32 15.12 -35.67
CA GLU A 80 -0.07 15.46 -36.35
C GLU A 80 1.12 15.40 -35.40
N ALA A 81 0.98 15.99 -34.20
CA ALA A 81 2.04 15.99 -33.19
C ALA A 81 2.42 14.56 -32.72
N LEU A 82 1.41 13.69 -32.56
CA LEU A 82 1.62 12.28 -32.21
C LEU A 82 2.29 11.46 -33.33
N THR A 83 2.13 11.88 -34.59
CA THR A 83 2.79 11.22 -35.73
C THR A 83 4.31 11.47 -35.70
N ILE A 84 4.72 12.66 -35.29
CA ILE A 84 6.14 13.00 -35.09
C ILE A 84 6.73 12.27 -33.88
N MET A 85 5.98 12.11 -32.79
CA MET A 85 6.40 11.28 -31.64
C MET A 85 6.64 9.81 -32.00
N LYS A 86 5.91 9.27 -32.98
CA LYS A 86 6.14 7.91 -33.49
C LYS A 86 7.40 7.82 -34.33
N LYS A 87 7.77 8.90 -35.01
CA LYS A 87 8.99 9.00 -35.83
C LYS A 87 10.25 9.14 -34.98
N TYR A 88 10.18 9.89 -33.88
CA TYR A 88 11.30 10.13 -32.95
C TYR A 88 10.98 9.62 -31.55
N LYS A 89 11.56 8.48 -31.17
CA LYS A 89 11.26 7.79 -29.90
C LYS A 89 11.57 8.60 -28.63
N GLU A 90 12.44 9.60 -28.74
CA GLU A 90 12.86 10.46 -27.62
C GLU A 90 12.25 11.88 -27.69
N ALA A 91 11.33 12.13 -28.63
CA ALA A 91 10.67 13.42 -28.73
C ALA A 91 9.67 13.64 -27.59
N ARG A 92 9.65 14.86 -27.05
CA ARG A 92 8.74 15.28 -25.98
C ARG A 92 7.65 16.17 -26.54
N LEU A 93 6.40 15.90 -26.15
CA LEU A 93 5.21 16.64 -26.58
C LEU A 93 4.59 17.37 -25.38
N LYS A 94 4.24 18.64 -25.57
CA LYS A 94 3.48 19.41 -24.57
C LYS A 94 2.46 20.33 -25.26
N SER A 95 1.31 20.53 -24.62
CA SER A 95 0.23 21.40 -25.09
C SER A 95 0.24 22.75 -24.36
N PHE A 96 -0.05 23.83 -25.07
CA PHE A 96 0.01 25.21 -24.63
C PHE A 96 -1.21 26.00 -25.08
N LYS A 97 -1.53 27.10 -24.38
CA LYS A 97 -2.64 27.99 -24.74
C LYS A 97 -2.22 29.05 -25.76
N THR A 98 -0.92 29.28 -25.93
CA THR A 98 -0.38 30.24 -26.88
C THR A 98 0.62 29.55 -27.81
N ARG A 99 0.60 29.95 -29.08
CA ARG A 99 1.53 29.41 -30.08
C ARG A 99 3.00 29.70 -29.71
N GLN A 100 3.26 30.85 -29.10
CA GLN A 100 4.60 31.30 -28.71
C GLN A 100 5.23 30.37 -27.67
N GLU A 101 4.49 29.94 -26.64
CA GLU A 101 4.98 28.98 -25.65
C GLU A 101 5.27 27.60 -26.28
N ALA A 102 4.46 27.17 -27.25
CA ALA A 102 4.70 25.93 -27.99
C ALA A 102 5.97 26.01 -28.86
N MET A 103 6.27 27.19 -29.42
CA MET A 103 7.50 27.46 -30.16
C MET A 103 8.72 27.42 -29.25
N GLU A 104 8.66 28.08 -28.09
CA GLU A 104 9.75 28.08 -27.11
C GLU A 104 10.07 26.67 -26.61
N PHE A 105 9.04 25.85 -26.37
CA PHE A 105 9.20 24.45 -25.99
C PHE A 105 9.81 23.60 -27.11
N ALA A 106 9.46 23.85 -28.36
CA ALA A 106 10.05 23.14 -29.51
C ALA A 106 11.54 23.46 -29.71
N VAL A 107 12.01 24.63 -29.21
CA VAL A 107 13.39 25.12 -29.37
C VAL A 107 14.29 24.87 -28.15
N GLN A 108 13.74 24.84 -26.93
CA GLN A 108 14.55 24.72 -25.72
C GLN A 108 15.22 23.34 -25.57
N ALA A 109 16.56 23.32 -25.72
CA ALA A 109 17.41 22.26 -25.18
C ALA A 109 17.41 22.32 -23.63
N PRO A 110 17.67 21.22 -22.90
CA PRO A 110 17.33 21.13 -21.50
C PRO A 110 18.24 22.03 -20.63
N GLU A 111 17.76 23.21 -20.27
CA GLU A 111 18.27 23.91 -19.08
C GLU A 111 17.54 23.39 -17.83
N ILE A 112 18.34 22.80 -16.94
CA ILE A 112 17.96 22.47 -15.57
C ILE A 112 17.80 23.80 -14.82
N VAL A 113 16.57 24.28 -14.63
CA VAL A 113 16.32 25.37 -13.69
C VAL A 113 15.09 25.05 -12.85
N VAL A 114 15.34 24.85 -11.57
CA VAL A 114 14.37 24.79 -10.48
C VAL A 114 13.88 26.22 -10.18
N PRO A 115 12.58 26.42 -9.91
CA PRO A 115 12.21 27.49 -8.99
C PRO A 115 11.34 27.01 -7.82
N LEU A 116 11.65 27.66 -6.70
CA LEU A 116 11.18 27.47 -5.34
C LEU A 116 9.85 28.21 -5.08
N SER A 117 8.98 27.58 -4.28
CA SER A 117 7.84 28.12 -3.50
C SER A 117 6.56 28.53 -4.25
N VAL A 118 5.45 27.77 -4.05
CA VAL A 118 4.34 28.06 -3.11
C VAL A 118 3.61 26.74 -2.79
N LEU A 119 3.21 26.60 -1.54
CA LEU A 119 2.67 25.42 -0.85
C LEU A 119 1.29 24.99 -1.35
N THR A 120 1.16 23.78 -1.93
CA THR A 120 0.00 22.91 -1.72
C THR A 120 0.29 21.46 -2.15
N GLU A 121 0.05 20.54 -1.22
CA GLU A 121 -0.12 19.08 -1.30
C GLU A 121 0.05 18.39 -2.66
N ASN A 122 1.14 17.61 -2.80
CA ASN A 122 1.14 16.21 -3.26
C ASN A 122 2.55 15.62 -3.08
N LEU A 123 2.70 14.64 -2.18
CA LEU A 123 3.91 13.87 -1.98
C LEU A 123 4.12 12.90 -3.15
N GLU A 124 4.94 13.29 -4.11
CA GLU A 124 5.67 12.37 -4.97
C GLU A 124 7.15 12.47 -4.60
N THR A 125 7.62 11.50 -3.81
CA THR A 125 9.02 11.36 -3.43
C THR A 125 9.82 10.92 -4.66
N SER A 126 10.54 11.84 -5.28
CA SER A 126 11.48 11.55 -6.36
C SER A 126 12.72 10.83 -5.80
N SER A 127 12.72 9.50 -5.90
CA SER A 127 13.96 8.72 -5.89
C SER A 127 14.53 8.66 -7.31
N PRO A 128 15.86 8.58 -7.50
CA PRO A 128 16.45 8.55 -8.83
C PRO A 128 15.98 7.29 -9.56
N VAL A 129 15.38 7.48 -10.73
CA VAL A 129 14.92 6.39 -11.60
C VAL A 129 16.15 5.66 -12.15
N ILE A 130 16.59 4.64 -11.42
CA ILE A 130 17.40 3.56 -11.99
C ILE A 130 16.44 2.78 -12.89
N GLY A 131 16.77 2.64 -14.17
CA GLY A 131 15.96 1.91 -15.14
C GLY A 131 15.84 0.43 -14.75
N GLU A 132 14.81 0.09 -13.98
CA GLU A 132 14.51 -1.29 -13.63
C GLU A 132 13.95 -2.04 -14.85
N LYS A 133 14.44 -3.26 -15.07
CA LYS A 133 13.89 -4.16 -16.09
C LYS A 133 12.43 -4.47 -15.74
N PRO A 134 11.50 -4.49 -16.72
CA PRO A 134 10.11 -4.84 -16.44
C PRO A 134 10.03 -6.26 -15.86
N SER A 135 9.38 -6.39 -14.69
CA SER A 135 9.18 -7.66 -13.99
C SER A 135 8.60 -8.74 -14.93
N PRO A 136 9.06 -10.01 -14.83
CA PRO A 136 8.56 -11.09 -15.68
C PRO A 136 7.09 -11.46 -15.37
N PHE A 137 6.55 -10.95 -14.26
CA PHE A 137 5.20 -11.25 -13.80
C PHE A 137 4.17 -10.23 -14.26
N ARG A 138 3.06 -10.73 -14.81
CA ARG A 138 1.89 -9.91 -15.15
C ARG A 138 1.11 -9.58 -13.89
N ALA A 139 0.61 -8.34 -13.82
CA ALA A 139 -0.28 -7.91 -12.76
C ALA A 139 -1.58 -8.75 -12.75
N PRO A 140 -2.03 -9.27 -11.59
CA PRO A 140 -3.31 -9.96 -11.46
C PRO A 140 -4.48 -9.05 -11.82
N LYS A 141 -5.57 -9.62 -12.33
CA LYS A 141 -6.79 -8.87 -12.59
C LYS A 141 -7.54 -8.60 -11.28
N SER A 142 -8.45 -7.63 -11.28
CA SER A 142 -9.27 -7.33 -10.11
C SER A 142 -10.05 -8.54 -9.58
N GLN A 143 -10.51 -9.44 -10.46
CA GLN A 143 -11.19 -10.69 -10.06
C GLN A 143 -10.26 -11.64 -9.31
N ASP A 144 -8.99 -11.71 -9.73
CA ASP A 144 -7.99 -12.57 -9.11
C ASP A 144 -7.60 -12.04 -7.71
N LEU A 145 -7.48 -10.71 -7.57
CA LEU A 145 -7.24 -10.06 -6.27
C LEU A 145 -8.42 -10.26 -5.30
N VAL A 146 -9.66 -10.16 -5.81
CA VAL A 146 -10.88 -10.48 -5.05
C VAL A 146 -10.90 -11.95 -4.62
N TRP A 147 -10.44 -12.86 -5.49
CA TRP A 147 -10.32 -14.27 -5.15
C TRP A 147 -9.27 -14.50 -4.07
N LEU A 148 -8.06 -13.93 -4.19
CA LEU A 148 -7.02 -14.03 -3.17
C LEU A 148 -7.49 -13.49 -1.82
N ARG A 149 -8.25 -12.38 -1.81
CA ARG A 149 -8.88 -11.86 -0.59
C ARG A 149 -9.74 -12.92 0.10
N LYS A 150 -10.56 -13.65 -0.65
CA LYS A 150 -11.40 -14.74 -0.09
C LYS A 150 -10.55 -15.89 0.46
N VAL A 151 -9.45 -16.24 -0.21
CA VAL A 151 -8.51 -17.26 0.27
C VAL A 151 -7.95 -16.86 1.64
N ILE A 152 -7.55 -15.60 1.81
CA ILE A 152 -7.09 -15.04 3.09
C ILE A 152 -8.21 -15.05 4.14
N GLU A 153 -9.42 -14.59 3.78
CA GLU A 153 -10.56 -14.56 4.70
C GLU A 153 -10.98 -15.96 5.17
N CYS A 154 -10.73 -17.00 4.37
CA CYS A 154 -10.98 -18.40 4.73
C CYS A 154 -9.81 -19.07 5.47
N GLY A 155 -8.65 -18.43 5.59
CA GLY A 155 -7.47 -18.99 6.25
C GLY A 155 -6.79 -20.13 5.47
N ASP A 156 -6.96 -20.21 4.14
CA ASP A 156 -6.34 -21.27 3.33
C ASP A 156 -4.87 -20.92 3.01
N ALA A 157 -4.00 -21.24 3.97
CA ALA A 157 -2.57 -20.95 3.91
C ALA A 157 -1.85 -21.68 2.76
N HIS A 158 -2.30 -22.87 2.39
CA HIS A 158 -1.68 -23.65 1.31
C HIS A 158 -1.94 -23.00 -0.05
N THR A 159 -3.20 -22.70 -0.35
CA THR A 159 -3.57 -22.03 -1.61
C THR A 159 -2.97 -20.63 -1.68
N PHE A 160 -2.96 -19.89 -0.56
CA PHE A 160 -2.31 -18.59 -0.47
C PHE A 160 -0.81 -18.69 -0.83
N ARG A 161 -0.08 -19.61 -0.20
CA ARG A 161 1.36 -19.81 -0.46
C ARG A 161 1.64 -20.14 -1.91
N ASN A 162 0.92 -21.08 -2.51
CA ASN A 162 1.20 -21.46 -3.90
C ASN A 162 0.94 -20.28 -4.85
N THR A 163 -0.17 -19.56 -4.65
CA THR A 163 -0.55 -18.42 -5.50
C THR A 163 0.50 -17.30 -5.48
N ILE A 164 1.01 -16.91 -4.30
CA ILE A 164 1.96 -15.80 -4.19
C ILE A 164 3.33 -16.17 -4.75
N TRP A 165 3.76 -17.43 -4.62
CA TRP A 165 5.04 -17.90 -5.17
C TRP A 165 4.96 -18.16 -6.67
N ASP A 166 3.78 -18.51 -7.20
CA ASP A 166 3.52 -18.58 -8.64
C ASP A 166 3.51 -17.19 -9.30
N ASN A 167 3.01 -16.17 -8.58
CA ASN A 167 3.04 -14.79 -9.04
C ASN A 167 3.16 -13.78 -7.87
N PRO A 168 4.37 -13.25 -7.62
CA PRO A 168 4.61 -12.26 -6.55
C PRO A 168 3.80 -10.97 -6.65
N ARG A 169 3.25 -10.64 -7.84
CA ARG A 169 2.44 -9.43 -8.05
C ARG A 169 1.10 -9.45 -7.30
N TYR A 170 0.72 -10.59 -6.73
CA TYR A 170 -0.39 -10.68 -5.78
C TYR A 170 -0.13 -9.96 -4.46
N LEU A 171 1.15 -9.79 -4.08
CA LEU A 171 1.56 -9.05 -2.89
C LEU A 171 2.26 -7.73 -3.24
N VAL A 172 2.99 -7.65 -4.35
CA VAL A 172 3.76 -6.45 -4.71
C VAL A 172 3.22 -5.80 -5.97
N SER A 173 2.75 -4.56 -5.86
CA SER A 173 2.28 -3.78 -6.98
C SER A 173 3.43 -3.34 -7.90
N SER A 174 3.11 -2.74 -9.05
CA SER A 174 4.11 -2.21 -9.99
C SER A 174 4.98 -1.07 -9.43
N GLY A 175 4.57 -0.43 -8.34
CA GLY A 175 5.31 0.64 -7.69
C GLY A 175 5.91 0.20 -6.35
N ASP A 176 6.34 -1.04 -6.22
CA ASP A 176 7.02 -1.60 -5.04
C ASP A 176 6.28 -1.39 -3.71
N THR A 177 4.96 -1.35 -3.79
CA THR A 177 4.07 -1.14 -2.65
C THR A 177 3.14 -2.34 -2.48
N PRO A 178 2.61 -2.59 -1.27
CA PRO A 178 1.63 -3.64 -1.03
C PRO A 178 0.47 -3.59 -2.03
N ALA A 179 0.18 -4.72 -2.66
CA ALA A 179 -0.94 -4.87 -3.56
C ALA A 179 -2.28 -4.69 -2.80
N ILE A 180 -3.22 -4.00 -3.44
CA ILE A 180 -4.52 -3.69 -2.87
C ILE A 180 -5.51 -4.78 -3.26
N LEU A 181 -6.08 -5.45 -2.26
CA LEU A 181 -7.08 -6.51 -2.43
C LEU A 181 -8.53 -6.01 -2.30
N GLN A 182 -8.71 -4.80 -1.76
CA GLN A 182 -10.02 -4.15 -1.65
C GLN A 182 -9.90 -2.65 -1.92
N GLU A 183 -10.35 -2.20 -3.10
CA GLU A 183 -10.11 -0.84 -3.60
C GLU A 183 -10.73 0.27 -2.74
N GLY A 184 -11.96 0.08 -2.24
CA GLY A 184 -12.69 1.13 -1.50
C GLY A 184 -11.93 1.61 -0.24
N SER A 185 -11.65 0.69 0.68
CA SER A 185 -10.88 0.96 1.91
C SER A 185 -9.37 0.86 1.72
N ARG A 186 -8.91 0.50 0.51
CA ARG A 186 -7.52 0.22 0.14
C ARG A 186 -6.84 -0.83 1.03
N TYR A 187 -7.52 -1.93 1.34
CA TYR A 187 -6.90 -2.99 2.14
C TYR A 187 -5.86 -3.76 1.33
N ASN A 188 -4.65 -3.83 1.87
CA ASN A 188 -3.64 -4.80 1.46
C ASN A 188 -3.90 -6.18 2.12
N ALA A 189 -3.08 -7.18 1.81
CA ALA A 189 -3.21 -8.52 2.38
C ALA A 189 -3.16 -8.55 3.93
N MET A 190 -2.34 -7.72 4.56
CA MET A 190 -2.22 -7.68 6.02
C MET A 190 -3.47 -7.13 6.71
N HIS A 191 -4.12 -6.11 6.15
CA HIS A 191 -5.39 -5.62 6.68
C HIS A 191 -6.47 -6.71 6.62
N VAL A 192 -6.55 -7.44 5.51
CA VAL A 192 -7.52 -8.52 5.31
C VAL A 192 -7.27 -9.65 6.31
N ALA A 193 -6.01 -10.10 6.45
CA ALA A 193 -5.63 -11.17 7.38
C ALA A 193 -5.87 -10.77 8.85
N ALA A 194 -5.50 -9.54 9.24
CA ALA A 194 -5.75 -9.02 10.58
C ALA A 194 -7.25 -8.89 10.88
N LYS A 195 -8.05 -8.47 9.89
CA LYS A 195 -9.52 -8.43 10.00
C LYS A 195 -10.14 -9.82 10.13
N ALA A 196 -9.56 -10.84 9.50
CA ALA A 196 -9.97 -12.23 9.62
C ALA A 196 -9.50 -12.89 10.93
N CYS A 197 -8.69 -12.19 11.73
CA CYS A 197 -8.09 -12.70 12.96
C CYS A 197 -7.19 -13.94 12.76
N ASP A 198 -6.62 -14.11 11.55
CA ASP A 198 -5.81 -15.27 11.19
C ASP A 198 -4.31 -14.99 11.34
N ALA A 199 -3.75 -15.47 12.45
CA ALA A 199 -2.32 -15.31 12.75
C ALA A 199 -1.41 -16.11 11.81
N GLN A 200 -1.86 -17.24 11.28
CA GLN A 200 -1.05 -18.08 10.39
C GLN A 200 -0.86 -17.39 9.04
N ILE A 201 -1.92 -16.79 8.50
CA ILE A 201 -1.82 -16.03 7.25
C ILE A 201 -1.00 -14.74 7.46
N CYS A 202 -1.19 -14.04 8.58
CA CYS A 202 -0.37 -12.85 8.91
C CYS A 202 1.12 -13.18 8.95
N ASP A 203 1.51 -14.24 9.66
CA ASP A 203 2.90 -14.68 9.76
C ASP A 203 3.45 -15.08 8.39
N LEU A 204 2.67 -15.83 7.60
CA LEU A 204 3.05 -16.24 6.25
C LEU A 204 3.25 -15.05 5.29
N ILE A 205 2.40 -14.02 5.36
CA ILE A 205 2.58 -12.78 4.58
C ILE A 205 3.91 -12.12 4.96
N LEU A 206 4.14 -11.87 6.24
CA LEU A 206 5.33 -11.16 6.73
C LEU A 206 6.62 -11.92 6.46
N GLN A 207 6.63 -13.24 6.64
CA GLN A 207 7.75 -14.11 6.26
C GLN A 207 8.01 -14.10 4.76
N THR A 208 6.97 -14.02 3.93
CA THR A 208 7.14 -14.01 2.47
C THR A 208 7.74 -12.69 2.00
N VAL A 209 7.23 -11.55 2.47
CA VAL A 209 7.72 -10.22 2.04
C VAL A 209 9.09 -9.86 2.60
N SER A 210 9.50 -10.50 3.72
CA SER A 210 10.85 -10.39 4.27
C SER A 210 11.85 -11.36 3.64
N ASN A 211 11.39 -12.29 2.77
CA ASN A 211 12.25 -13.27 2.14
C ASN A 211 12.96 -12.68 0.91
N VAL A 212 14.30 -12.65 0.96
CA VAL A 212 15.15 -12.16 -0.14
C VAL A 212 14.90 -12.91 -1.44
N ALA A 213 14.69 -14.24 -1.39
CA ALA A 213 14.42 -15.03 -2.58
C ALA A 213 13.09 -14.66 -3.25
N PHE A 214 12.09 -14.26 -2.46
CA PHE A 214 10.82 -13.76 -2.99
C PHE A 214 10.99 -12.41 -3.71
N ILE A 215 11.83 -11.53 -3.17
CA ILE A 215 12.16 -10.26 -3.82
C ILE A 215 12.99 -10.50 -5.09
N GLN A 216 13.98 -11.38 -5.04
CA GLN A 216 14.77 -11.78 -6.22
C GLN A 216 13.90 -12.36 -7.33
N LEU A 217 12.82 -13.05 -6.98
CA LEU A 217 11.85 -13.53 -7.98
C LEU A 217 11.26 -12.36 -8.79
N LEU A 218 10.93 -11.23 -8.15
CA LEU A 218 10.32 -10.06 -8.82
C LEU A 218 11.27 -9.31 -9.77
N TYR A 219 12.54 -9.14 -9.38
CA TYR A 219 13.50 -8.26 -10.06
C TYR A 219 14.65 -9.02 -10.77
N GLY A 220 14.80 -10.32 -10.53
CA GLY A 220 15.86 -11.15 -11.12
C GLY A 220 17.20 -11.02 -10.39
N ASP A 221 18.30 -10.98 -11.16
CA ASP A 221 19.71 -10.92 -10.69
C ASP A 221 20.10 -9.57 -10.06
N ASP A 222 19.20 -8.93 -9.31
CA ASP A 222 19.53 -7.76 -8.52
C ASP A 222 20.51 -8.15 -7.40
N ASP A 223 21.41 -7.21 -7.05
CA ASP A 223 22.37 -7.40 -5.96
C ASP A 223 21.64 -7.75 -4.66
N ALA A 224 22.13 -8.77 -3.94
CA ALA A 224 21.49 -9.28 -2.72
C ALA A 224 21.26 -8.20 -1.66
N ALA A 225 22.13 -7.19 -1.57
CA ALA A 225 21.97 -6.05 -0.68
C ALA A 225 20.74 -5.20 -1.04
N ASN A 226 20.50 -4.96 -2.33
CA ASN A 226 19.35 -4.20 -2.81
C ASN A 226 18.05 -4.98 -2.57
N CYS A 227 18.05 -6.30 -2.79
CA CYS A 227 16.91 -7.14 -2.44
C CYS A 227 16.60 -7.13 -0.94
N GLN A 228 17.63 -7.10 -0.08
CA GLN A 228 17.45 -6.98 1.36
C GLN A 228 16.83 -5.63 1.76
N ASP A 229 17.29 -4.54 1.17
CA ASP A 229 16.72 -3.20 1.42
C ASP A 229 15.28 -3.11 0.95
N ARG A 230 14.96 -3.63 -0.24
CA ARG A 230 13.57 -3.71 -0.72
C ARG A 230 12.69 -4.57 0.17
N ALA A 231 13.18 -5.74 0.62
CA ALA A 231 12.46 -6.58 1.58
C ALA A 231 12.15 -5.83 2.88
N ARG A 232 13.13 -5.05 3.40
CA ARG A 232 12.97 -4.26 4.61
C ARG A 232 11.93 -3.15 4.44
N ILE A 233 11.94 -2.44 3.31
CA ILE A 233 10.95 -1.39 3.00
C ILE A 233 9.56 -2.01 2.84
N LEU A 234 9.45 -3.10 2.08
CA LEU A 234 8.16 -3.76 1.84
C LEU A 234 7.56 -4.31 3.14
N LEU A 235 8.38 -4.89 4.01
CA LEU A 235 7.97 -5.35 5.34
C LEU A 235 7.41 -4.19 6.19
N ASP A 236 8.11 -3.05 6.22
CA ASP A 236 7.65 -1.85 6.92
C ASP A 236 6.29 -1.37 6.39
N LEU A 237 6.13 -1.31 5.06
CA LEU A 237 4.86 -0.94 4.43
C LEU A 237 3.73 -1.90 4.82
N TYR A 238 3.99 -3.20 4.87
CA TYR A 238 2.97 -4.17 5.28
C TYR A 238 2.58 -4.10 6.75
N LEU A 239 3.50 -3.70 7.63
CA LEU A 239 3.24 -3.51 9.06
C LEU A 239 2.54 -2.18 9.37
N ASN A 240 2.90 -1.12 8.64
CA ASN A 240 2.63 0.26 9.07
C ASN A 240 1.77 1.08 8.10
N THR A 241 1.49 0.61 6.88
CA THR A 241 0.59 1.35 5.97
C THR A 241 -0.84 1.32 6.54
N PRO A 242 -1.45 2.48 6.80
CA PRO A 242 -2.83 2.54 7.28
C PRO A 242 -3.85 2.34 6.15
N ASP A 243 -5.06 1.97 6.53
CA ASP A 243 -6.18 1.93 5.60
C ASP A 243 -6.65 3.33 5.18
N LYS A 244 -7.37 3.42 4.05
CA LYS A 244 -7.88 4.71 3.56
C LYS A 244 -9.00 5.29 4.41
N ALA A 245 -9.85 4.44 5.01
CA ALA A 245 -11.11 4.91 5.58
C ALA A 245 -10.90 5.54 6.97
N LEU A 246 -10.20 4.85 7.87
CA LEU A 246 -10.03 5.26 9.26
C LEU A 246 -8.58 5.58 9.63
N ASN A 247 -7.66 5.48 8.68
CA ASN A 247 -6.22 5.62 8.91
C ASN A 247 -5.71 4.60 9.95
N GLU A 248 -6.27 3.41 9.97
CA GLU A 248 -5.93 2.34 10.89
C GLU A 248 -4.91 1.38 10.27
N THR A 249 -3.81 1.13 10.98
CA THR A 249 -2.80 0.13 10.59
C THR A 249 -3.26 -1.29 10.93
N PRO A 250 -2.63 -2.35 10.37
CA PRO A 250 -2.97 -3.73 10.68
C PRO A 250 -3.05 -4.07 12.18
N ILE A 251 -2.21 -3.45 13.02
CA ILE A 251 -2.27 -3.65 14.48
C ILE A 251 -3.54 -3.05 15.11
N HIS A 252 -4.07 -1.93 14.59
CA HIS A 252 -5.36 -1.39 15.02
C HIS A 252 -6.50 -2.37 14.75
N PHE A 253 -6.49 -3.04 13.59
CA PHE A 253 -7.49 -4.07 13.26
C PHE A 253 -7.44 -5.22 14.26
N ALA A 254 -6.24 -5.75 14.51
CA ALA A 254 -6.03 -6.90 15.39
C ALA A 254 -6.47 -6.62 16.83
N VAL A 255 -6.05 -5.51 17.44
CA VAL A 255 -6.39 -5.17 18.83
C VAL A 255 -7.88 -4.83 18.99
N LYS A 256 -8.48 -4.14 18.01
CA LYS A 256 -9.91 -3.79 18.00
C LYS A 256 -10.81 -5.01 17.99
N LEU A 257 -10.41 -6.05 17.26
CA LEU A 257 -11.10 -7.33 17.16
C LEU A 257 -10.71 -8.33 18.27
N GLY A 258 -9.74 -7.99 19.12
CA GLY A 258 -9.27 -8.87 20.19
C GLY A 258 -8.40 -10.03 19.71
N ALA A 259 -7.80 -9.94 18.52
CA ALA A 259 -7.02 -11.00 17.89
C ALA A 259 -5.60 -11.13 18.49
N VAL A 260 -5.50 -11.68 19.70
CA VAL A 260 -4.24 -11.79 20.46
C VAL A 260 -3.11 -12.41 19.65
N SER A 261 -3.36 -13.51 18.95
CA SER A 261 -2.32 -14.21 18.18
C SER A 261 -1.81 -13.39 17.01
N VAL A 262 -2.67 -12.59 16.36
CA VAL A 262 -2.26 -11.66 15.30
C VAL A 262 -1.41 -10.54 15.87
N VAL A 263 -1.79 -9.97 17.02
CA VAL A 263 -1.01 -8.94 17.69
C VAL A 263 0.37 -9.47 18.07
N ASP A 264 0.46 -10.69 18.61
CA ASP A 264 1.73 -11.34 18.96
C ASP A 264 2.65 -11.50 17.73
N VAL A 265 2.10 -11.90 16.58
CA VAL A 265 2.84 -11.95 15.30
C VAL A 265 3.33 -10.56 14.91
N LEU A 266 2.47 -9.54 14.90
CA LEU A 266 2.84 -8.18 14.47
C LEU A 266 3.94 -7.57 15.37
N VAL A 267 3.79 -7.66 16.69
CA VAL A 267 4.74 -7.05 17.64
C VAL A 267 6.07 -7.79 17.73
N SER A 268 6.16 -9.01 17.17
CA SER A 268 7.41 -9.75 17.03
C SER A 268 8.37 -9.10 16.03
N TYR A 269 7.86 -8.26 15.11
CA TYR A 269 8.66 -7.49 14.18
C TYR A 269 9.01 -6.12 14.77
N PRO A 270 10.31 -5.78 14.95
CA PRO A 270 10.73 -4.51 15.54
C PRO A 270 10.26 -3.26 14.78
N GLN A 271 9.97 -3.39 13.49
CA GLN A 271 9.49 -2.30 12.63
C GLN A 271 8.02 -1.96 12.88
N CYS A 272 7.25 -2.81 13.55
CA CYS A 272 5.82 -2.58 13.77
C CYS A 272 5.60 -1.37 14.70
N ASP A 273 4.96 -0.32 14.18
CA ASP A 273 4.61 0.87 14.95
C ASP A 273 3.38 0.61 15.84
N ARG A 274 3.62 0.59 17.15
CA ARG A 274 2.62 0.35 18.19
C ARG A 274 1.92 1.64 18.66
N HIS A 275 2.39 2.79 18.18
CA HIS A 275 1.97 4.12 18.61
C HIS A 275 1.33 4.94 17.48
N ALA A 276 1.23 4.37 16.28
CA ALA A 276 0.51 4.95 15.14
C ALA A 276 -0.88 5.46 15.57
N ARG A 277 -1.30 6.61 15.05
CA ARG A 277 -2.59 7.22 15.38
C ARG A 277 -3.56 7.14 14.21
N ASN A 278 -4.78 6.68 14.49
CA ASN A 278 -5.86 6.65 13.51
C ASN A 278 -6.45 8.05 13.25
N LYS A 279 -7.47 8.13 12.38
CA LYS A 279 -8.17 9.39 12.03
C LYS A 279 -8.79 10.11 13.23
N TYR A 280 -9.06 9.39 14.32
CA TYR A 280 -9.58 9.93 15.57
C TYR A 280 -8.47 10.27 16.58
N GLY A 281 -7.19 10.17 16.19
CA GLY A 281 -6.05 10.41 17.06
C GLY A 281 -5.78 9.29 18.07
N GLN A 282 -6.46 8.15 17.95
CA GLN A 282 -6.36 7.02 18.86
C GLN A 282 -5.22 6.08 18.45
N THR A 283 -4.51 5.55 19.43
CA THR A 283 -3.48 4.52 19.27
C THR A 283 -4.10 3.12 19.29
N PRO A 284 -3.37 2.06 18.90
CA PRO A 284 -3.82 0.67 19.04
C PRO A 284 -4.28 0.33 20.47
N ARG A 285 -3.63 0.90 21.49
CA ARG A 285 -4.00 0.70 22.90
C ARG A 285 -5.37 1.27 23.22
N ASP A 286 -5.70 2.43 22.67
CA ASP A 286 -6.95 3.15 22.94
C ASP A 286 -8.18 2.42 22.38
N VAL A 287 -7.99 1.60 21.34
CA VAL A 287 -9.08 0.89 20.63
C VAL A 287 -9.19 -0.60 20.96
N ILE A 288 -8.43 -1.09 21.95
CA ILE A 288 -8.44 -2.50 22.39
C ILE A 288 -9.88 -2.99 22.61
N CYS A 289 -10.21 -4.10 21.96
CA CYS A 289 -11.50 -4.78 22.08
C CYS A 289 -12.74 -3.93 21.77
N SER A 290 -12.61 -2.78 21.11
CA SER A 290 -13.75 -1.89 20.83
C SER A 290 -14.81 -2.49 19.89
N ARG A 291 -14.51 -3.61 19.21
CA ARG A 291 -15.46 -4.37 18.37
C ARG A 291 -15.78 -5.76 18.91
N VAL A 292 -15.36 -6.09 20.12
CA VAL A 292 -15.68 -7.36 20.78
C VAL A 292 -16.97 -7.18 21.58
N SER A 293 -17.97 -8.04 21.41
CA SER A 293 -19.28 -7.90 22.07
C SER A 293 -19.22 -8.02 23.60
N SER A 294 -18.32 -8.87 24.12
CA SER A 294 -18.16 -9.12 25.55
C SER A 294 -16.68 -9.39 25.89
N PRO A 295 -15.84 -8.35 25.92
CA PRO A 295 -14.41 -8.53 26.17
C PRO A 295 -14.15 -8.87 27.63
N ASP A 296 -13.42 -9.96 27.85
CA ASP A 296 -12.88 -10.30 29.15
C ASP A 296 -11.79 -9.30 29.54
N GLU A 297 -11.70 -8.98 30.84
CA GLU A 297 -10.66 -8.07 31.35
C GLU A 297 -9.27 -8.71 31.21
N SER A 298 -9.19 -10.04 31.32
CA SER A 298 -7.95 -10.77 31.07
C SER A 298 -7.44 -10.59 29.63
N LEU A 299 -8.37 -10.52 28.66
CA LEU A 299 -8.07 -10.30 27.25
C LEU A 299 -7.53 -8.88 27.02
N ARG A 300 -8.20 -7.87 27.59
CA ARG A 300 -7.72 -6.48 27.52
C ARG A 300 -6.33 -6.33 28.11
N GLN A 301 -6.10 -6.90 29.28
CA GLN A 301 -4.79 -6.86 29.93
C GLN A 301 -3.74 -7.58 29.08
N LYS A 302 -4.06 -8.74 28.50
CA LYS A 302 -3.14 -9.48 27.64
C LYS A 302 -2.72 -8.67 26.41
N LEU A 303 -3.68 -8.01 25.76
CA LEU A 303 -3.40 -7.14 24.61
C LEU A 303 -2.61 -5.90 25.01
N SER A 304 -2.97 -5.27 26.14
CA SER A 304 -2.23 -4.14 26.70
C SER A 304 -0.75 -4.49 26.94
N ASN A 305 -0.50 -5.66 27.55
CA ASN A 305 0.86 -6.17 27.80
C ASN A 305 1.64 -6.49 26.52
N LEU A 306 0.97 -6.88 25.42
CA LEU A 306 1.63 -7.12 24.13
C LEU A 306 2.02 -5.82 23.42
N LEU A 307 1.28 -4.74 23.66
CA LEU A 307 1.58 -3.41 23.12
C LEU A 307 2.62 -2.65 23.94
N ASP A 308 2.92 -3.10 25.15
CA ASP A 308 4.02 -2.56 25.96
C ASP A 308 5.38 -2.91 25.33
N ASP A 309 6.37 -2.06 25.59
CA ASP A 309 7.74 -2.34 25.21
C ASP A 309 8.24 -3.59 25.93
N MET A 310 8.79 -4.51 25.14
CA MET A 310 9.29 -5.78 25.61
C MET A 310 10.77 -5.62 25.96
N PHE A 311 11.07 -5.70 27.25
CA PHE A 311 12.44 -5.71 27.74
C PHE A 311 12.84 -7.13 28.14
N TYR A 312 13.99 -7.55 27.66
CA TYR A 312 14.67 -8.76 28.07
C TYR A 312 15.68 -8.39 29.14
N VAL A 313 15.69 -9.15 30.23
CA VAL A 313 16.68 -8.98 31.29
C VAL A 313 17.58 -10.21 31.27
N PRO A 314 18.85 -10.10 30.87
CA PRO A 314 19.75 -11.23 30.82
C PRO A 314 20.13 -11.67 32.23
N VAL A 315 20.15 -12.98 32.46
CA VAL A 315 20.66 -13.58 33.70
C VAL A 315 22.05 -14.14 33.41
N LEU A 316 23.08 -13.50 33.95
CA LEU A 316 24.48 -13.86 33.76
C LEU A 316 24.88 -14.91 34.80
N ARG A 317 25.49 -16.00 34.34
CA ARG A 317 25.99 -17.09 35.21
C ARG A 317 27.45 -17.36 34.87
N SER A 318 28.25 -17.78 35.86
CA SER A 318 29.56 -18.34 35.56
C SER A 318 29.41 -19.72 34.93
N GLU A 319 30.34 -20.10 34.07
CA GLU A 319 30.31 -21.39 33.36
C GLU A 319 30.31 -22.60 34.31
N ASP A 320 30.94 -22.44 35.47
CA ASP A 320 31.07 -23.45 36.52
C ASP A 320 29.99 -23.35 37.61
N ASN A 321 29.05 -22.41 37.50
CA ASN A 321 28.07 -22.05 38.55
C ASN A 321 28.70 -21.78 39.94
N SER A 322 29.99 -21.42 40.00
CA SER A 322 30.68 -21.14 41.27
C SER A 322 30.29 -19.80 41.88
N VAL A 323 29.74 -18.87 41.09
CA VAL A 323 29.22 -17.59 41.57
C VAL A 323 27.71 -17.49 41.38
N GLN A 324 27.07 -16.75 42.29
CA GLN A 324 25.64 -16.49 42.18
C GLN A 324 25.32 -15.78 40.86
N PRO A 325 24.20 -16.14 40.20
CA PRO A 325 23.76 -15.46 38.99
C PRO A 325 23.53 -13.97 39.25
N THR A 326 23.96 -13.12 38.33
CA THR A 326 23.70 -11.68 38.36
C THR A 326 22.71 -11.29 37.28
N VAL A 327 21.87 -10.31 37.59
CA VAL A 327 20.90 -9.75 36.65
C VAL A 327 21.58 -8.62 35.90
N GLY A 328 21.65 -8.70 34.57
CA GLY A 328 22.20 -7.64 33.72
C GLY A 328 21.16 -6.58 33.37
N ASP A 329 21.61 -5.54 32.65
CA ASP A 329 20.72 -4.44 32.27
C ASP A 329 19.61 -4.89 31.29
N PRO A 330 18.38 -4.37 31.43
CA PRO A 330 17.31 -4.64 30.48
C PRO A 330 17.69 -4.13 29.09
N PHE A 331 17.43 -4.94 28.07
CA PHE A 331 17.60 -4.56 26.67
C PHE A 331 16.36 -4.93 25.86
N SER A 332 16.17 -4.29 24.72
CA SER A 332 15.10 -4.67 23.79
C SER A 332 15.71 -4.91 22.41
N PRO A 333 15.04 -5.63 21.50
CA PRO A 333 15.51 -5.77 20.11
C PRO A 333 15.70 -4.42 19.39
N ALA A 334 14.98 -3.37 19.82
CA ALA A 334 15.12 -2.01 19.32
C ALA A 334 16.24 -1.20 20.00
N CYS A 335 16.74 -1.65 21.17
CA CYS A 335 17.84 -1.05 21.90
C CYS A 335 18.81 -2.16 22.37
N PRO A 336 19.67 -2.65 21.46
CA PRO A 336 20.61 -3.73 21.78
C PRO A 336 21.67 -3.24 22.78
N LEU A 337 22.17 -4.15 23.62
CA LEU A 337 23.22 -3.85 24.60
C LEU A 337 24.47 -3.30 23.89
N VAL A 338 24.81 -2.03 24.14
CA VAL A 338 26.02 -1.39 23.61
C VAL A 338 27.14 -1.56 24.64
N GLY A 339 28.04 -2.53 24.43
CA GLY A 339 29.19 -2.69 25.31
C GLY A 339 29.95 -4.01 25.11
N ASN A 340 31.25 -3.91 24.84
CA ASN A 340 32.17 -5.02 24.64
C ASN A 340 32.26 -5.96 25.86
N LYS A 341 32.38 -7.26 25.55
CA LYS A 341 32.53 -8.44 26.42
C LYS A 341 31.21 -9.01 26.93
N LEU A 342 30.72 -10.02 26.23
CA LEU A 342 30.22 -11.27 26.82
C LEU A 342 30.29 -12.35 25.73
N PHE A 343 31.51 -12.88 25.51
CA PHE A 343 31.66 -14.29 25.18
C PHE A 343 31.17 -15.04 26.41
N LEU A 344 29.90 -15.40 26.44
CA LEU A 344 29.33 -16.34 27.40
C LEU A 344 27.98 -16.76 26.83
N HIS A 345 27.88 -18.04 26.52
CA HIS A 345 26.70 -18.66 25.96
C HIS A 345 25.44 -18.25 26.75
N MET A 346 24.54 -17.53 26.08
CA MET A 346 23.30 -17.03 26.63
C MET A 346 22.31 -18.19 26.80
N TYR A 347 22.39 -18.92 27.91
CA TYR A 347 21.41 -19.93 28.29
C TYR A 347 20.37 -19.30 29.22
N SER A 348 19.17 -19.07 28.69
CA SER A 348 17.94 -18.52 29.31
C SER A 348 17.75 -17.00 29.25
N LEU A 349 16.87 -16.57 28.33
CA LEU A 349 16.24 -15.25 28.34
C LEU A 349 14.98 -15.34 29.21
N CYS A 350 14.92 -14.56 30.29
CA CYS A 350 13.67 -14.36 31.03
C CYS A 350 12.91 -13.18 30.43
N ARG A 351 11.70 -13.43 29.92
CA ARG A 351 10.76 -12.39 29.48
C ARG A 351 10.28 -11.60 30.70
N VAL A 352 10.60 -10.32 30.78
CA VAL A 352 10.06 -9.43 31.81
C VAL A 352 9.08 -8.49 31.13
N LEU A 353 7.79 -8.67 31.41
CA LEU A 353 6.79 -7.64 31.07
C LEU A 353 7.13 -6.41 31.91
N SER A 354 7.25 -5.24 31.28
CA SER A 354 7.51 -3.97 31.95
C SER A 354 6.44 -3.73 33.03
N ARG A 355 6.74 -4.13 34.27
CA ARG A 355 6.04 -3.61 35.44
C ARG A 355 6.79 -2.34 35.79
N ASN A 356 6.21 -1.20 35.39
CA ASN A 356 6.54 0.15 35.84
C ASN A 356 7.87 0.24 36.59
N LEU A 357 8.95 0.45 35.85
CA LEU A 357 10.15 1.06 36.40
C LEU A 357 9.91 2.57 36.47
N ASN A 358 9.07 2.97 37.44
CA ASN A 358 9.05 4.24 38.17
C ASN A 358 7.86 4.26 39.14
#